data_AF-A0A2E2VY57-F1
#
_entry.id   AF-A0A2E2VY57-F1
#
_cell.length_a   1.000
_cell.length_b   1.000
_cell.length_c   1.000
_cell.angle_alpha   90.00
_cell.angle_beta   90.00
_cell.angle_gamma   90.00
#
_symmetry.space_group_name_H-M   'P 1'
#
loop_
_entity.id
_entity.type
_entity.pdbx_description
1 polymer ?
#
loop_
_entity_poly.entity_id
_entity_poly.type
_entity_poly.pdbx_seq_one_letter_code
_entity_poly.pdbx_strand_id
1 'polypeptide(L)'
;MKNIYIFFSIFLNICLSNSDTAKKIQSYNYSGGWPINLDKKQLTENFDSANLNCPNGLGCECDENDDCLNNNCNKNQLRRKGNYCSLKEGDLFPQIKLYDQFEEEVDIYDFANKDDKYILIEMGTVWCGPCHSLASWLTWGENEIKNKPFWNEKYNIIKDLIDNGDIYFITVLYEDEFRDDATIETSREWYSTYPKDLIPILSDSNKWLHSVIRPTGIPAISLIGPDMRIINLSDRGLNKSFDLILDIYNENKQYD
;
A
#
# COMPACT_ATOMS: atom_id res chain seq x y z
N MET A 1 34.92 -47.00 -54.21
CA MET A 1 33.56 -46.80 -54.77
C MET A 1 32.65 -46.52 -53.57
N LYS A 2 32.34 -45.24 -53.34
CA LYS A 2 31.03 -44.58 -53.64
C LYS A 2 29.89 -45.15 -52.78
N ASN A 3 28.98 -44.41 -52.15
CA ASN A 3 28.74 -42.98 -51.90
C ASN A 3 27.37 -42.89 -51.17
N ILE A 4 27.21 -41.98 -50.20
CA ILE A 4 26.11 -40.96 -50.03
C ILE A 4 24.66 -41.50 -49.83
N TYR A 5 23.83 -41.09 -48.84
CA TYR A 5 23.20 -39.78 -48.49
C TYR A 5 22.80 -39.77 -46.98
N ILE A 6 23.12 -38.77 -46.14
CA ILE A 6 22.53 -37.42 -45.92
C ILE A 6 21.04 -37.42 -45.53
N PHE A 7 20.73 -37.00 -44.29
CA PHE A 7 19.57 -36.22 -43.77
C PHE A 7 19.77 -36.13 -42.24
N PHE A 8 19.63 -35.04 -41.48
CA PHE A 8 19.50 -33.59 -41.68
C PHE A 8 19.71 -32.99 -40.27
N SER A 9 20.27 -31.78 -40.22
CA SER A 9 20.60 -31.02 -39.02
C SER A 9 19.40 -30.66 -38.11
N ILE A 10 19.75 -30.17 -36.90
CA ILE A 10 19.04 -29.18 -36.04
C ILE A 10 18.35 -29.75 -34.79
N PHE A 11 19.02 -29.56 -33.65
CA PHE A 11 18.51 -28.94 -32.41
C PHE A 11 19.76 -28.54 -31.60
N LEU A 12 20.42 -27.44 -31.93
CA LEU A 12 20.10 -26.07 -31.52
C LEU A 12 19.98 -25.94 -29.99
N ASN A 13 21.07 -25.44 -29.40
CA ASN A 13 21.13 -24.55 -28.24
C ASN A 13 19.83 -24.37 -27.44
N ILE A 14 19.78 -24.95 -26.25
CA ILE A 14 19.00 -24.39 -25.13
C ILE A 14 19.94 -24.28 -23.93
N CYS A 15 20.80 -23.26 -23.96
CA CYS A 15 21.53 -22.77 -22.78
C CYS A 15 21.59 -21.22 -22.75
N LEU A 16 20.71 -20.53 -23.48
CA LEU A 16 20.71 -19.07 -23.60
C LEU A 16 19.31 -18.45 -23.34
N SER A 17 18.62 -18.89 -22.29
CA SER A 17 17.39 -18.22 -21.83
C SER A 17 17.48 -17.65 -20.40
N ASN A 18 18.65 -17.72 -19.75
CA ASN A 18 18.82 -17.22 -18.37
C ASN A 18 19.52 -15.86 -18.26
N SER A 19 20.01 -15.27 -19.36
CA SER A 19 20.70 -13.97 -19.28
C SER A 19 19.75 -12.78 -19.30
N ASP A 20 18.68 -12.83 -20.11
CA ASP A 20 17.80 -11.67 -20.32
C ASP A 20 16.78 -11.52 -19.19
N THR A 21 16.25 -12.62 -18.65
CA THR A 21 15.39 -12.62 -17.45
C THR A 21 16.17 -12.21 -16.21
N ALA A 22 17.39 -12.72 -16.00
CA ALA A 22 18.21 -12.33 -14.86
C ALA A 22 18.67 -10.85 -14.94
N LYS A 23 19.05 -10.36 -16.14
CA LYS A 23 19.32 -8.93 -16.35
C LYS A 23 18.08 -8.05 -16.17
N LYS A 24 16.92 -8.53 -16.62
CA LYS A 24 15.64 -7.84 -16.44
C LYS A 24 15.15 -7.90 -15.00
N ILE A 25 15.56 -8.86 -14.17
CA ILE A 25 15.23 -8.85 -12.74
C ILE A 25 16.15 -7.87 -12.01
N GLN A 26 17.44 -7.81 -12.38
CA GLN A 26 18.40 -6.92 -11.76
C GLN A 26 18.12 -5.42 -12.00
N SER A 27 17.38 -5.06 -13.06
CA SER A 27 17.04 -3.67 -13.37
C SER A 27 15.72 -3.16 -12.76
N TYR A 28 15.02 -3.97 -11.96
CA TYR A 28 13.70 -3.61 -11.40
C TYR A 28 13.66 -3.64 -9.86
N ASN A 29 14.76 -3.99 -9.19
CA ASN A 29 14.77 -4.05 -7.74
C ASN A 29 14.77 -2.65 -7.14
N TYR A 30 13.75 -2.37 -6.33
CA TYR A 30 13.73 -1.20 -5.46
C TYR A 30 14.92 -1.24 -4.50
N SER A 31 15.54 -0.09 -4.30
CA SER A 31 16.62 0.14 -3.34
C SER A 31 16.18 -0.19 -1.92
N GLY A 32 14.90 0.03 -1.60
CA GLY A 32 14.29 -0.37 -0.33
C GLY A 32 13.94 -1.86 -0.21
N GLY A 33 14.14 -2.66 -1.26
CA GLY A 33 13.82 -4.09 -1.24
C GLY A 33 12.32 -4.41 -1.29
N TRP A 34 11.49 -3.45 -1.73
CA TRP A 34 10.05 -3.66 -1.91
C TRP A 34 9.77 -4.82 -2.88
N PRO A 35 8.65 -5.54 -2.70
CA PRO A 35 8.26 -6.57 -3.64
C PRO A 35 8.06 -6.00 -5.05
N ILE A 36 8.03 -6.87 -6.05
CA ILE A 36 7.67 -6.54 -7.42
C ILE A 36 6.65 -7.57 -7.88
N ASN A 37 5.46 -7.10 -8.25
CA ASN A 37 4.42 -7.96 -8.79
C ASN A 37 4.36 -7.83 -10.31
N LEU A 38 4.97 -8.79 -11.00
CA LEU A 38 4.96 -8.86 -12.47
C LEU A 38 3.57 -9.16 -13.05
N ASP A 39 2.68 -9.76 -12.26
CA ASP A 39 1.32 -10.14 -12.64
C ASP A 39 0.29 -9.04 -12.30
N LYS A 40 0.71 -7.89 -11.74
CA LYS A 40 -0.20 -6.84 -11.24
C LYS A 40 -1.24 -6.35 -12.25
N LYS A 41 -0.93 -6.41 -13.56
CA LYS A 41 -1.86 -6.04 -14.63
C LYS A 41 -3.11 -6.93 -14.64
N GLN A 42 -2.99 -8.21 -14.29
CA GLN A 42 -4.12 -9.13 -14.24
C GLN A 42 -5.12 -8.75 -13.14
N LEU A 43 -4.66 -8.10 -12.07
CA LEU A 43 -5.52 -7.59 -11.00
C LEU A 43 -6.33 -6.36 -11.44
N THR A 44 -5.82 -5.60 -12.41
CA THR A 44 -6.46 -4.38 -12.91
C THR A 44 -7.18 -4.54 -14.26
N GLU A 45 -7.02 -5.68 -14.94
CA GLU A 45 -7.62 -5.98 -16.26
C GLU A 45 -9.16 -5.90 -16.28
N ASN A 46 -9.82 -6.13 -15.14
CA ASN A 46 -11.28 -6.01 -14.98
C ASN A 46 -11.71 -4.89 -14.03
N PHE A 47 -10.78 -4.01 -13.65
CA PHE A 47 -11.00 -3.02 -12.62
C PHE A 47 -11.32 -1.64 -13.22
N ASP A 48 -12.61 -1.32 -13.32
CA ASP A 48 -13.09 -0.01 -13.78
C ASP A 48 -13.21 1.03 -12.64
N SER A 49 -12.75 0.70 -11.43
CA SER A 49 -12.43 1.71 -10.40
C SER A 49 -11.26 2.61 -10.77
N ALA A 50 -10.48 2.21 -11.78
CA ALA A 50 -9.33 2.95 -12.27
C ALA A 50 -9.73 4.13 -13.16
N ASN A 51 -11.01 4.33 -13.48
CA ASN A 51 -11.43 5.61 -14.03
C ASN A 51 -11.59 6.60 -12.89
N LEU A 52 -10.45 7.14 -12.45
CA LEU A 52 -10.31 8.23 -11.50
C LEU A 52 -10.82 9.57 -12.06
N ASN A 53 -11.34 9.55 -13.29
CA ASN A 53 -11.81 10.73 -13.99
C ASN A 53 -13.26 11.01 -13.63
N CYS A 54 -13.54 12.29 -13.39
CA CYS A 54 -14.89 12.77 -13.24
C CYS A 54 -15.66 12.68 -14.56
N PRO A 55 -17.00 12.46 -14.51
CA PRO A 55 -17.85 12.67 -13.34
C PRO A 55 -18.03 11.49 -12.36
N ASN A 56 -17.76 10.24 -12.76
CA ASN A 56 -18.20 9.06 -11.99
C ASN A 56 -17.09 8.41 -11.13
N GLY A 57 -15.84 8.87 -11.28
CA GLY A 57 -14.66 8.33 -10.61
C GLY A 57 -14.57 8.65 -9.11
N LEU A 58 -13.63 7.98 -8.43
CA LEU A 58 -13.35 8.24 -7.01
C LEU A 58 -12.96 9.71 -6.78
N GLY A 59 -13.53 10.31 -5.74
CA GLY A 59 -13.31 11.71 -5.38
C GLY A 59 -14.21 12.71 -6.11
N CYS A 60 -14.94 12.30 -7.15
CA CYS A 60 -15.88 13.16 -7.90
C CYS A 60 -17.17 13.42 -7.13
N GLU A 61 -17.83 14.54 -7.41
CA GLU A 61 -19.14 14.88 -6.84
C GLU A 61 -20.21 13.94 -7.38
N CYS A 62 -21.19 13.60 -6.52
CA CYS A 62 -22.32 12.74 -6.86
C CYS A 62 -23.55 13.17 -6.06
N ASP A 63 -24.73 12.77 -6.53
CA ASP A 63 -26.00 12.94 -5.83
C ASP A 63 -26.54 11.59 -5.33
N GLU A 64 -26.44 10.54 -6.16
CA GLU A 64 -26.90 9.18 -5.89
C GLU A 64 -25.76 8.15 -6.02
N ASN A 65 -25.97 6.94 -5.49
CA ASN A 65 -24.93 5.91 -5.49
C ASN A 65 -24.51 5.51 -6.90
N ASP A 66 -25.47 5.39 -7.83
CA ASP A 66 -25.27 4.97 -9.22
C ASP A 66 -24.54 6.01 -10.08
N ASP A 67 -24.39 7.25 -9.59
CA ASP A 67 -23.46 8.22 -10.17
C ASP A 67 -21.99 7.77 -10.03
N CYS A 68 -21.69 6.84 -9.12
CA CYS A 68 -20.34 6.37 -8.86
C CYS A 68 -20.10 5.01 -9.50
N LEU A 69 -18.93 4.82 -10.11
CA LEU A 69 -18.55 3.54 -10.75
C LEU A 69 -18.63 2.35 -9.79
N ASN A 70 -18.36 2.57 -8.50
CA ASN A 70 -18.45 1.56 -7.44
C ASN A 70 -19.79 1.55 -6.69
N ASN A 71 -20.80 2.29 -7.16
CA ASN A 71 -22.10 2.44 -6.50
C ASN A 71 -21.97 2.92 -5.04
N ASN A 72 -21.16 3.96 -4.78
CA ASN A 72 -20.89 4.43 -3.42
C ASN A 72 -20.67 5.96 -3.34
N CYS A 73 -21.78 6.69 -3.29
CA CYS A 73 -21.82 8.12 -3.09
C CYS A 73 -21.99 8.44 -1.60
N ASN A 74 -20.97 9.00 -0.97
CA ASN A 74 -21.01 9.33 0.46
C ASN A 74 -20.77 10.79 0.75
N LYS A 75 -21.47 11.28 1.78
CA LYS A 75 -21.30 12.63 2.29
C LYS A 75 -19.88 12.81 2.86
N ASN A 76 -19.19 13.85 2.41
CA ASN A 76 -17.88 14.18 2.97
C ASN A 76 -18.04 14.78 4.38
N GLN A 77 -17.52 14.07 5.39
CA GLN A 77 -17.59 14.50 6.78
C GLN A 77 -16.72 15.75 7.07
N LEU A 78 -15.64 15.95 6.31
CA LEU A 78 -14.67 17.04 6.54
C LEU A 78 -15.08 18.39 5.94
N ARG A 79 -15.75 18.41 4.78
CA ARG A 79 -15.98 19.65 4.01
C ARG A 79 -17.37 20.27 4.13
N ARG A 80 -18.29 19.69 4.91
CA ARG A 80 -19.68 20.20 5.12
C ARG A 80 -20.48 20.53 3.84
N LYS A 81 -20.03 20.15 2.65
CA LYS A 81 -20.69 20.37 1.36
C LYS A 81 -20.39 19.20 0.43
N GLY A 82 -21.43 18.69 -0.22
CA GLY A 82 -21.36 17.68 -1.28
C GLY A 82 -21.29 16.23 -0.80
N ASN A 83 -21.85 15.34 -1.62
CA ASN A 83 -21.54 13.92 -1.60
C ASN A 83 -20.51 13.63 -2.69
N TYR A 84 -19.72 12.59 -2.49
CA TYR A 84 -18.67 12.22 -3.43
C TYR A 84 -18.54 10.71 -3.55
N CYS A 85 -18.11 10.26 -4.73
CA CYS A 85 -17.75 8.88 -4.96
C CYS A 85 -16.55 8.52 -4.09
N SER A 86 -16.72 7.49 -3.28
CA SER A 86 -15.79 7.15 -2.20
C SER A 86 -15.52 5.66 -2.16
N LEU A 87 -14.37 5.27 -1.65
CA LEU A 87 -14.04 3.85 -1.44
C LEU A 87 -14.93 3.24 -0.35
N LYS A 88 -15.20 1.93 -0.46
CA LYS A 88 -15.81 1.10 0.60
C LYS A 88 -15.08 -0.24 0.72
N GLU A 89 -15.36 -0.92 1.83
CA GLU A 89 -14.93 -2.31 2.03
C GLU A 89 -15.40 -3.19 0.86
N GLY A 90 -14.52 -4.06 0.36
CA GLY A 90 -14.74 -4.93 -0.80
C GLY A 90 -14.29 -4.36 -2.15
N ASP A 91 -14.18 -3.03 -2.29
CA ASP A 91 -13.55 -2.41 -3.47
C ASP A 91 -12.06 -2.80 -3.52
N LEU A 92 -11.41 -2.76 -4.70
CA LEU A 92 -9.94 -2.76 -4.68
C LEU A 92 -9.44 -1.38 -4.27
N PHE A 93 -8.31 -1.37 -3.58
CA PHE A 93 -7.58 -0.15 -3.33
C PHE A 93 -7.10 0.47 -4.65
N PRO A 94 -7.13 1.79 -4.83
CA PRO A 94 -6.73 2.39 -6.10
C PRO A 94 -5.28 2.06 -6.47
N GLN A 95 -5.04 1.75 -7.75
CA GLN A 95 -3.67 1.64 -8.24
C GLN A 95 -3.08 3.04 -8.35
N ILE A 96 -2.08 3.30 -7.50
CA ILE A 96 -1.37 4.56 -7.44
C ILE A 96 0.13 4.29 -7.42
N LYS A 97 0.87 5.22 -8.00
CA LYS A 97 2.31 5.29 -7.92
C LYS A 97 2.74 6.50 -7.13
N LEU A 98 3.60 6.30 -6.14
CA LEU A 98 4.09 7.34 -5.24
C LEU A 98 5.60 7.22 -5.11
N TYR A 99 6.27 8.34 -4.86
CA TYR A 99 7.71 8.31 -4.62
C TYR A 99 8.02 7.93 -3.18
N ASP A 100 8.96 7.02 -3.00
CA ASP A 100 9.46 6.61 -1.69
C ASP A 100 10.63 7.49 -1.18
N GLN A 101 11.17 7.12 -0.01
CA GLN A 101 12.32 7.80 0.60
C GLN A 101 13.64 7.71 -0.20
N PHE A 102 13.71 6.82 -1.20
CA PHE A 102 14.88 6.55 -2.03
C PHE A 102 14.76 7.18 -3.44
N GLU A 103 13.76 8.04 -3.65
CA GLU A 103 13.43 8.67 -4.94
C GLU A 103 12.90 7.68 -6.00
N GLU A 104 12.42 6.52 -5.59
CA GLU A 104 11.88 5.51 -6.51
C GLU A 104 10.37 5.63 -6.62
N GLU A 105 9.83 5.56 -7.84
CA GLU A 105 8.38 5.51 -8.07
C GLU A 105 7.87 4.09 -7.76
N VAL A 106 7.22 3.94 -6.61
CA VAL A 106 6.66 2.68 -6.13
C VAL A 106 5.20 2.57 -6.53
N ASP A 107 4.85 1.51 -7.27
CA ASP A 107 3.46 1.17 -7.58
C ASP A 107 2.89 0.32 -6.45
N ILE A 108 1.85 0.79 -5.78
CA ILE A 108 1.33 0.09 -4.60
C ILE A 108 0.86 -1.34 -4.90
N TYR A 109 0.53 -1.64 -6.16
CA TYR A 109 0.15 -3.00 -6.58
C TYR A 109 1.33 -3.96 -6.66
N ASP A 110 2.57 -3.49 -6.51
CA ASP A 110 3.72 -4.38 -6.29
C ASP A 110 3.62 -5.17 -4.98
N PHE A 111 2.86 -4.67 -4.00
CA PHE A 111 2.62 -5.36 -2.73
C PHE A 111 1.50 -6.40 -2.81
N ALA A 112 0.72 -6.43 -3.88
CA ALA A 112 -0.24 -7.50 -4.12
C ALA A 112 0.52 -8.82 -4.29
N ASN A 113 0.12 -9.85 -3.57
CA ASN A 113 0.95 -11.04 -3.38
C ASN A 113 0.12 -12.32 -3.30
N LYS A 114 0.79 -13.45 -3.56
CA LYS A 114 0.22 -14.81 -3.48
C LYS A 114 0.62 -15.52 -2.17
N ASP A 115 1.35 -14.83 -1.30
CA ASP A 115 1.87 -15.34 -0.03
C ASP A 115 0.90 -15.04 1.14
N ASP A 116 -0.33 -14.62 0.81
CA ASP A 116 -1.39 -14.23 1.74
C ASP A 116 -0.99 -13.16 2.78
N LYS A 117 -0.04 -12.29 2.43
CA LYS A 117 0.38 -11.17 3.27
C LYS A 117 -0.59 -10.02 3.15
N TYR A 118 -1.16 -9.64 4.29
CA TYR A 118 -2.01 -8.46 4.40
C TYR A 118 -1.16 -7.18 4.42
N ILE A 119 -1.78 -6.07 4.03
CA ILE A 119 -1.11 -4.78 3.90
C ILE A 119 -1.84 -3.77 4.78
N LEU A 120 -1.11 -3.17 5.72
CA LEU A 120 -1.56 -2.01 6.49
C LEU A 120 -1.06 -0.75 5.78
N ILE A 121 -1.98 0.15 5.43
CA ILE A 121 -1.65 1.46 4.83
C ILE A 121 -2.02 2.55 5.84
N GLU A 122 -1.01 3.25 6.34
CA GLU A 122 -1.16 4.43 7.19
C GLU A 122 -1.24 5.68 6.33
N MET A 123 -2.30 6.48 6.52
CA MET A 123 -2.33 7.89 6.12
C MET A 123 -1.87 8.75 7.29
N GLY A 124 -0.77 9.48 7.10
CA GLY A 124 -0.15 10.33 8.11
C GLY A 124 0.34 11.67 7.58
N THR A 125 0.84 12.51 8.48
CA THR A 125 1.49 13.79 8.15
C THR A 125 2.70 14.00 9.06
N VAL A 126 3.64 14.86 8.65
CA VAL A 126 4.81 15.15 9.48
C VAL A 126 4.42 15.89 10.75
N TRP A 127 3.49 16.85 10.75
CA TRP A 127 3.10 17.56 11.98
C TRP A 127 2.27 16.71 12.97
N CYS A 128 1.96 15.45 12.65
CA CYS A 128 1.09 14.59 13.44
C CYS A 128 1.81 13.92 14.61
N GLY A 129 1.62 14.45 15.83
CA GLY A 129 2.19 13.87 17.05
C GLY A 129 1.89 12.36 17.26
N PRO A 130 0.63 11.90 17.15
CA PRO A 130 0.34 10.46 17.25
C PRO A 130 1.01 9.60 16.18
N CYS A 131 1.22 10.13 14.97
CA CYS A 131 1.92 9.45 13.88
C CYS A 131 3.41 9.28 14.24
N HIS A 132 4.05 10.32 14.78
CA HIS A 132 5.42 10.22 15.33
C HIS A 132 5.55 9.18 16.43
N SER A 133 4.60 9.14 17.39
CA SER A 133 4.63 8.13 18.45
C SER A 133 4.50 6.71 17.90
N LEU A 134 3.73 6.50 16.83
CA LEU A 134 3.59 5.21 16.15
C LEU A 134 4.88 4.81 15.43
N ALA A 135 5.44 5.71 14.62
CA ALA A 135 6.69 5.47 13.91
C ALA A 135 7.85 5.21 14.89
N SER A 136 7.95 6.00 15.97
CA SER A 136 8.98 5.79 16.99
C SER A 136 8.85 4.45 17.70
N TRP A 137 7.62 3.98 17.97
CA TRP A 137 7.40 2.65 18.53
C TRP A 137 7.78 1.53 17.54
N LEU A 138 7.40 1.65 16.25
CA LEU A 138 7.75 0.66 15.22
C LEU A 138 9.27 0.57 14.99
N THR A 139 9.96 1.70 15.00
CA THR A 139 11.40 1.79 14.73
C THR A 139 12.24 1.49 15.97
N TRP A 140 11.96 2.17 17.07
CA TRP A 140 12.82 2.19 18.26
C TRP A 140 12.24 1.45 19.46
N GLY A 141 10.98 1.01 19.39
CA GLY A 141 10.31 0.38 20.53
C GLY A 141 9.96 1.36 21.66
N GLU A 142 9.88 2.66 21.35
CA GLU A 142 9.55 3.69 22.34
C GLU A 142 8.13 3.54 22.91
N ASN A 143 7.98 3.89 24.18
CA ASN A 143 6.73 3.68 24.91
C ASN A 143 5.75 4.86 24.85
N GLU A 144 6.09 5.96 24.17
CA GLU A 144 5.22 7.16 24.16
C GLU A 144 3.82 6.85 23.61
N ILE A 145 3.72 5.95 22.63
CA ILE A 145 2.43 5.52 22.07
C ILE A 145 1.53 4.85 23.12
N LYS A 146 2.10 4.24 24.16
CA LYS A 146 1.34 3.55 25.21
C LYS A 146 0.49 4.51 26.06
N ASN A 147 0.79 5.80 26.01
CA ASN A 147 0.02 6.84 26.68
C ASN A 147 -1.15 7.37 25.83
N LYS A 148 -1.28 6.91 24.58
CA LYS A 148 -2.36 7.37 23.68
C LYS A 148 -3.64 6.57 23.93
N PRO A 149 -4.84 7.20 23.89
CA PRO A 149 -6.10 6.52 24.19
C PRO A 149 -6.45 5.34 23.27
N PHE A 150 -5.89 5.33 22.05
CA PHE A 150 -6.10 4.26 21.08
C PHE A 150 -5.16 3.07 21.29
N TRP A 151 -4.21 3.13 22.23
CA TRP A 151 -3.24 2.06 22.42
C TRP A 151 -3.84 0.84 23.13
N ASN A 152 -3.39 -0.35 22.71
CA ASN A 152 -3.68 -1.62 23.37
C ASN A 152 -2.40 -2.47 23.38
N GLU A 153 -2.07 -3.09 24.52
CA GLU A 153 -0.86 -3.92 24.66
C GLU A 153 -0.82 -5.11 23.69
N LYS A 154 -1.97 -5.62 23.23
CA LYS A 154 -2.03 -6.69 22.23
C LYS A 154 -1.39 -6.29 20.89
N TYR A 155 -1.27 -4.99 20.60
CA TYR A 155 -0.67 -4.49 19.36
C TYR A 155 0.84 -4.70 19.28
N ASN A 156 1.51 -5.13 20.36
CA ASN A 156 2.90 -5.58 20.27
C ASN A 156 3.09 -6.72 19.25
N ILE A 157 2.10 -7.61 19.11
CA ILE A 157 2.13 -8.69 18.11
C ILE A 157 2.23 -8.12 16.69
N ILE A 158 1.59 -6.97 16.41
CA ILE A 158 1.60 -6.36 15.07
C ILE A 158 3.01 -5.90 14.70
N LYS A 159 3.76 -5.34 15.66
CA LYS A 159 5.16 -4.99 15.42
C LYS A 159 6.00 -6.23 15.08
N ASP A 160 5.77 -7.34 15.77
CA ASP A 160 6.47 -8.59 15.47
C ASP A 160 6.11 -9.11 14.06
N LEU A 161 4.83 -9.03 13.67
CA LEU A 161 4.40 -9.40 12.30
C LEU A 161 5.07 -8.55 11.22
N ILE A 162 5.24 -7.24 11.47
CA ILE A 162 5.96 -6.34 10.55
C ILE A 162 7.45 -6.72 10.52
N ASP A 163 8.08 -6.90 11.69
CA ASP A 163 9.52 -7.18 11.81
C ASP A 163 9.92 -8.53 11.20
N ASN A 164 9.02 -9.51 11.22
CA ASN A 164 9.19 -10.80 10.57
C ASN A 164 8.85 -10.79 9.07
N GLY A 165 8.22 -9.72 8.59
CA GLY A 165 7.72 -9.61 7.22
C GLY A 165 6.50 -10.48 6.94
N ASP A 166 5.72 -10.83 7.96
CA ASP A 166 4.47 -11.60 7.86
C ASP A 166 3.33 -10.73 7.29
N ILE A 167 3.40 -9.42 7.51
CA ILE A 167 2.51 -8.42 6.90
C ILE A 167 3.34 -7.25 6.35
N TYR A 168 2.76 -6.51 5.40
CA TYR A 168 3.32 -5.24 4.96
C TYR A 168 2.74 -4.07 5.76
N PHE A 169 3.57 -3.08 6.05
CA PHE A 169 3.14 -1.80 6.60
C PHE A 169 3.71 -0.69 5.74
N ILE A 170 2.85 0.18 5.22
CA ILE A 170 3.20 1.27 4.30
C ILE A 170 2.74 2.57 4.95
N THR A 171 3.63 3.55 5.08
CA THR A 171 3.27 4.89 5.52
C THR A 171 3.14 5.80 4.29
N VAL A 172 2.01 6.48 4.16
CA VAL A 172 1.78 7.51 3.14
C VAL A 172 1.65 8.86 3.84
N LEU A 173 2.60 9.75 3.56
CA LEU A 173 2.60 11.13 4.05
C LEU A 173 1.97 12.04 2.99
N TYR A 174 0.99 12.84 3.39
CA TYR A 174 0.32 13.79 2.49
C TYR A 174 0.56 15.26 2.84
N GLU A 175 1.18 15.55 3.99
CA GLU A 175 1.62 16.90 4.38
C GLU A 175 2.97 16.88 5.12
N ASP A 176 3.76 17.94 4.89
CA ASP A 176 5.00 18.24 5.61
C ASP A 176 4.74 18.97 6.96
N GLU A 177 5.77 19.42 7.67
CA GLU A 177 5.65 20.10 8.97
C GLU A 177 4.94 21.46 8.90
N PHE A 178 4.96 22.12 7.73
CA PHE A 178 4.31 23.40 7.48
C PHE A 178 2.88 23.26 6.96
N ARG A 179 2.39 22.02 6.78
CA ARG A 179 1.09 21.65 6.21
C ARG A 179 1.00 21.88 4.70
N ASP A 180 2.13 22.06 4.05
CA ASP A 180 2.22 22.02 2.59
C ASP A 180 2.18 20.56 2.11
N ASP A 181 1.98 20.34 0.82
CA ASP A 181 1.87 18.99 0.25
C ASP A 181 3.19 18.22 0.42
N ALA A 182 3.11 16.94 0.80
CA ALA A 182 4.30 16.13 1.01
C ALA A 182 5.16 16.02 -0.26
N THR A 183 6.47 16.00 -0.09
CA THR A 183 7.42 15.81 -1.20
C THR A 183 8.28 14.57 -0.96
N ILE A 184 9.14 14.26 -1.93
CA ILE A 184 10.16 13.21 -1.76
C ILE A 184 11.06 13.52 -0.56
N GLU A 185 11.38 14.80 -0.33
CA GLU A 185 12.17 15.21 0.83
C GLU A 185 11.42 14.92 2.13
N THR A 186 10.11 15.13 2.17
CA THR A 186 9.26 14.77 3.32
C THR A 186 9.38 13.29 3.67
N SER A 187 9.32 12.40 2.68
CA SER A 187 9.54 10.96 2.91
C SER A 187 10.95 10.65 3.40
N ARG A 188 11.97 11.30 2.83
CA ARG A 188 13.37 11.12 3.20
C ARG A 188 13.66 11.57 4.64
N GLU A 189 13.18 12.74 5.03
CA GLU A 189 13.37 13.28 6.38
C GLU A 189 12.64 12.44 7.43
N TRP A 190 11.43 11.99 7.12
CA TRP A 190 10.70 11.04 7.97
C TRP A 190 11.48 9.75 8.15
N TYR A 191 11.99 9.17 7.06
CA TYR A 191 12.82 7.97 7.11
C TYR A 191 14.14 8.18 7.86
N SER A 192 14.79 9.33 7.70
CA SER A 192 16.01 9.70 8.45
C SER A 192 15.77 9.73 9.95
N THR A 193 14.56 10.14 10.36
CA THR A 193 14.14 10.18 11.77
C THR A 193 13.71 8.81 12.29
N TYR A 194 13.01 8.03 11.48
CA TYR A 194 12.45 6.72 11.81
C TYR A 194 12.89 5.63 10.82
N PRO A 195 14.19 5.32 10.73
CA PRO A 195 14.73 4.39 9.74
C PRO A 195 14.24 2.97 10.01
N LYS A 196 13.31 2.49 9.18
CA LYS A 196 12.79 1.13 9.22
C LYS A 196 12.73 0.56 7.80
N ASP A 197 13.72 -0.26 7.46
CA ASP A 197 13.92 -0.80 6.10
C ASP A 197 12.72 -1.61 5.57
N LEU A 198 11.86 -2.13 6.44
CA LEU A 198 10.67 -2.91 6.06
C LEU A 198 9.43 -2.04 5.79
N ILE A 199 9.48 -0.74 6.07
CA ILE A 199 8.36 0.19 5.91
C ILE A 199 8.69 1.21 4.82
N PRO A 200 8.08 1.12 3.63
CA PRO A 200 8.15 2.20 2.64
C PRO A 200 7.44 3.46 3.15
N ILE A 201 8.08 4.61 2.95
CA ILE A 201 7.55 5.94 3.27
C ILE A 201 7.23 6.65 1.96
N LEU A 202 5.96 6.71 1.60
CA LEU A 202 5.49 7.21 0.32
C LEU A 202 4.96 8.65 0.44
N SER A 203 5.26 9.48 -0.56
CA SER A 203 4.83 10.89 -0.60
C SER A 203 3.62 11.09 -1.53
N ASP A 204 2.45 11.42 -0.95
CA ASP A 204 1.23 11.78 -1.68
C ASP A 204 1.26 13.26 -2.11
N SER A 205 2.17 13.56 -3.04
CA SER A 205 2.58 14.94 -3.40
C SER A 205 1.54 15.82 -4.07
N ASN A 206 0.42 15.25 -4.49
CA ASN A 206 -0.73 15.98 -5.03
C ASN A 206 -1.98 15.80 -4.15
N LYS A 207 -1.82 15.24 -2.94
CA LYS A 207 -2.90 14.88 -2.02
C LYS A 207 -3.98 14.03 -2.67
N TRP A 208 -3.64 13.27 -3.71
CA TRP A 208 -4.64 12.52 -4.45
C TRP A 208 -5.21 11.41 -3.59
N LEU A 209 -4.36 10.63 -2.92
CA LEU A 209 -4.84 9.54 -2.08
C LEU A 209 -5.58 10.07 -0.85
N HIS A 210 -5.06 11.16 -0.25
CA HIS A 210 -5.76 11.91 0.78
C HIS A 210 -7.15 12.41 0.29
N SER A 211 -7.29 12.83 -0.96
CA SER A 211 -8.57 13.28 -1.52
C SER A 211 -9.58 12.16 -1.72
N VAL A 212 -9.12 10.91 -1.83
CA VAL A 212 -9.98 9.73 -1.97
C VAL A 212 -10.34 9.14 -0.61
N ILE A 213 -9.35 8.93 0.28
CA ILE A 213 -9.56 8.34 1.61
C ILE A 213 -10.21 9.33 2.57
N ARG A 214 -9.80 10.61 2.51
CA ARG A 214 -10.34 11.74 3.30
C ARG A 214 -10.35 11.46 4.81
N PRO A 215 -9.17 11.18 5.42
CA PRO A 215 -9.10 10.85 6.84
C PRO A 215 -9.63 12.00 7.71
N THR A 216 -10.58 11.69 8.59
CA THR A 216 -11.16 12.63 9.58
C THR A 216 -10.29 12.78 10.83
N GLY A 217 -9.27 11.93 11.00
CA GLY A 217 -8.21 12.07 11.98
C GLY A 217 -7.03 11.18 11.65
N ILE A 218 -5.83 11.56 12.09
CA ILE A 218 -4.58 10.85 11.77
C ILE A 218 -3.84 10.39 13.05
N PRO A 219 -3.10 9.26 13.00
CA PRO A 219 -2.97 8.36 11.84
C PRO A 219 -4.30 7.65 11.53
N ALA A 220 -4.53 7.34 10.26
CA ALA A 220 -5.65 6.51 9.82
C ALA A 220 -5.08 5.29 9.09
N ILE A 221 -5.28 4.10 9.65
CA ILE A 221 -4.68 2.87 9.13
C ILE A 221 -5.76 1.98 8.53
N SER A 222 -5.66 1.73 7.24
CA SER A 222 -6.55 0.81 6.51
C SER A 222 -5.91 -0.57 6.38
N LEU A 223 -6.73 -1.62 6.40
CA LEU A 223 -6.32 -3.00 6.17
C LEU A 223 -6.74 -3.42 4.76
N ILE A 224 -5.76 -3.86 3.98
CA ILE A 224 -5.92 -4.31 2.60
C ILE A 224 -5.50 -5.78 2.52
N GLY A 225 -6.26 -6.57 1.76
CA GLY A 225 -5.98 -7.97 1.49
C GLY A 225 -4.86 -8.16 0.45
N PRO A 226 -4.36 -9.39 0.31
CA PRO A 226 -3.29 -9.73 -0.64
C PRO A 226 -3.64 -9.46 -2.11
N ASP A 227 -4.94 -9.46 -2.45
CA ASP A 227 -5.49 -9.18 -3.77
C ASP A 227 -5.85 -7.69 -3.98
N MET A 228 -5.37 -6.82 -3.09
CA MET A 228 -5.68 -5.38 -3.03
C MET A 228 -7.12 -5.04 -2.65
N ARG A 229 -7.96 -5.99 -2.22
CA ARG A 229 -9.29 -5.65 -1.69
C ARG A 229 -9.21 -4.96 -0.34
N ILE A 230 -10.01 -3.92 -0.19
CA ILE A 230 -10.16 -3.21 1.06
C ILE A 230 -10.95 -4.09 2.03
N ILE A 231 -10.30 -4.52 3.11
CA ILE A 231 -10.95 -5.25 4.21
C ILE A 231 -11.48 -4.26 5.23
N ASN A 232 -10.67 -3.25 5.55
CA ASN A 232 -11.13 -2.09 6.29
C ASN A 232 -10.53 -0.81 5.73
N LEU A 233 -11.40 0.11 5.29
CA LEU A 233 -11.02 1.50 5.06
C LEU A 233 -11.19 2.28 6.37
N SER A 234 -10.11 2.86 6.87
CA SER A 234 -10.14 3.72 8.05
C SER A 234 -9.99 5.17 7.64
N ASP A 235 -10.90 6.02 8.10
CA ASP A 235 -10.75 7.47 8.05
C ASP A 235 -10.14 8.04 9.34
N ARG A 236 -9.98 7.22 10.39
CA ARG A 236 -9.41 7.64 11.67
C ARG A 236 -8.93 6.47 12.51
N GLY A 237 -7.72 6.63 13.05
CA GLY A 237 -7.16 5.71 14.02
C GLY A 237 -6.73 4.38 13.40
N LEU A 238 -6.23 3.51 14.27
CA LEU A 238 -5.61 2.23 13.90
C LEU A 238 -6.37 1.01 14.44
N ASN A 239 -7.22 1.18 15.45
CA ASN A 239 -7.77 0.08 16.24
C ASN A 239 -8.47 -0.97 15.40
N LYS A 240 -9.39 -0.58 14.49
CA LYS A 240 -10.17 -1.55 13.71
C LYS A 240 -9.29 -2.43 12.83
N SER A 241 -8.39 -1.83 12.05
CA SER A 241 -7.44 -2.57 11.20
C SER A 241 -6.48 -3.44 12.02
N PHE A 242 -6.00 -2.92 13.16
CA PHE A 242 -5.12 -3.66 14.06
C PHE A 242 -5.84 -4.82 14.77
N ASP A 243 -7.10 -4.64 15.13
CA ASP A 243 -7.92 -5.69 15.73
C ASP A 243 -8.20 -6.80 14.71
N LEU A 244 -8.60 -6.43 13.48
CA LEU A 244 -8.88 -7.39 12.40
C LEU A 244 -7.65 -8.23 12.02
N ILE A 245 -6.46 -7.63 11.91
CA ILE A 245 -5.26 -8.40 11.57
C ILE A 245 -4.87 -9.38 12.69
N LEU A 246 -5.12 -9.01 13.95
CA LEU A 246 -4.90 -9.92 15.08
C LEU A 246 -5.92 -11.05 15.11
N ASP A 247 -7.17 -10.79 14.76
CA ASP A 247 -8.20 -11.83 14.64
C ASP A 247 -7.80 -12.85 13.56
N ILE A 248 -7.41 -12.37 12.37
CA ILE A 248 -6.89 -13.22 11.27
C ILE A 248 -5.68 -14.06 11.73
N TYR A 249 -4.72 -13.42 12.39
CA TYR A 249 -3.52 -14.10 12.89
C TYR A 249 -3.86 -15.20 13.92
N ASN A 250 -4.80 -14.92 14.83
CA ASN A 250 -5.22 -15.87 15.85
C ASN A 250 -6.04 -17.02 15.27
N GLU A 251 -6.85 -16.78 14.25
CA GLU A 251 -7.57 -17.82 13.52
C GLU A 251 -6.60 -18.78 12.84
N ASN A 252 -5.60 -18.26 12.12
CA ASN A 252 -4.61 -19.10 11.44
C ASN A 252 -3.82 -19.99 12.42
N LYS A 253 -3.46 -19.46 13.59
CA LYS A 253 -2.80 -20.22 14.67
C LYS A 253 -3.63 -21.36 15.25
N GLN A 254 -4.96 -21.35 15.11
CA GLN A 254 -5.79 -22.45 15.59
C GLN A 254 -5.78 -23.66 14.64
N TYR A 255 -5.28 -23.50 13.42
CA TYR A 255 -5.24 -24.55 12.39
C TYR A 255 -3.83 -25.12 12.14
N ASP A 256 -2.80 -24.56 12.80
CA ASP A 256 -1.42 -25.08 12.85
C ASP A 256 -1.18 -26.02 14.04
#